data_AF-A0A6N2AJ65-F1
#
_entry.id   AF-A0A6N2AJ65-F1
#
_cell.length_a   1.000
_cell.length_b   1.000
_cell.length_c   1.000
_cell.angle_alpha   90.00
_cell.angle_beta   90.00
_cell.angle_gamma   90.00
#
_symmetry.space_group_name_H-M   'P 1'
#
loop_
_entity.id
_entity.type
_entity.pdbx_description
1 polymer ?
#
loop_
_entity_poly.entity_id
_entity_poly.type
_entity_poly.pdbx_seq_one_letter_code
_entity_poly.pdbx_strand_id
1 'polypeptide(L)'
;TTGDSRLISNLLISYFCGGIFEGLASMVDIEGGSSIVVMAIVEAFPSLYLIVLDLPHVIGDRKVTEKLEFVAGSIFVKIPHANAILPKGTYLL
;
A
#
# COMPACT_ATOMS: atom_id res chain seq x y z
N THR A 1 2.97 -17.07 -7.86
CA THR A 1 3.99 -17.12 -8.93
C THR A 1 3.93 -15.81 -9.71
N THR A 2 4.91 -15.49 -10.56
CA THR A 2 4.98 -14.21 -11.31
C THR A 2 3.73 -13.89 -12.16
N GLY A 3 2.91 -14.91 -12.48
CA GLY A 3 1.62 -14.74 -13.15
C GLY A 3 0.55 -14.11 -12.27
N ASP A 4 0.45 -14.51 -11.00
CA ASP A 4 -0.52 -13.96 -10.05
C ASP A 4 -0.25 -12.48 -9.77
N SER A 5 1.02 -12.10 -9.68
CA SER A 5 1.41 -10.70 -9.46
C SER A 5 1.00 -9.81 -10.62
N ARG A 6 1.15 -10.26 -11.88
CA ARG A 6 0.70 -9.49 -13.05
C ARG A 6 -0.82 -9.38 -13.13
N LEU A 7 -1.54 -10.43 -12.76
CA LEU A 7 -3.01 -10.41 -12.74
C LEU A 7 -3.54 -9.48 -11.65
N ILE A 8 -2.94 -9.51 -10.46
CA ILE A 8 -3.28 -8.58 -9.37
C ILE A 8 -2.89 -7.16 -9.78
N SER A 9 -1.70 -6.92 -10.31
CA SER A 9 -1.32 -5.59 -10.83
C SER A 9 -2.28 -5.11 -11.92
N ASN A 10 -2.67 -5.94 -12.87
CA ASN A 10 -3.63 -5.57 -13.91
C ASN A 10 -5.04 -5.34 -13.36
N LEU A 11 -5.46 -6.07 -12.32
CA LEU A 11 -6.75 -5.86 -11.66
C LEU A 11 -6.74 -4.58 -10.83
N LEU A 12 -5.66 -4.30 -10.09
CA LEU A 12 -5.46 -3.04 -9.39
C LEU A 12 -5.43 -1.89 -10.40
N ILE A 13 -4.63 -2.01 -11.45
CA ILE A 13 -4.57 -1.03 -12.52
C ILE A 13 -5.97 -0.89 -13.13
N SER A 14 -6.73 -1.95 -13.44
CA SER A 14 -8.06 -1.79 -14.04
C SER A 14 -9.12 -1.21 -13.09
N TYR A 15 -9.11 -1.56 -11.80
CA TYR A 15 -10.01 -1.02 -10.77
C TYR A 15 -9.66 0.43 -10.39
N PHE A 16 -8.36 0.77 -10.36
CA PHE A 16 -7.84 2.08 -9.95
C PHE A 16 -7.46 2.99 -11.11
N CYS A 17 -7.51 2.53 -12.37
CA CYS A 17 -7.26 3.29 -13.61
C CYS A 17 -8.22 4.47 -13.81
N GLY A 18 -9.19 4.69 -12.93
CA GLY A 18 -9.98 5.91 -12.86
C GLY A 18 -9.26 7.12 -12.24
N GLY A 19 -7.92 7.13 -12.18
CA GLY A 19 -7.15 8.27 -11.67
C GLY A 19 -7.15 8.43 -10.14
N ILE A 20 -7.54 7.41 -9.39
CA ILE A 20 -7.73 7.51 -7.92
C ILE A 20 -6.41 7.83 -7.18
N PHE A 21 -5.28 7.32 -7.69
CA PHE A 21 -3.96 7.58 -7.13
C PHE A 21 -3.19 8.70 -7.84
N GLU A 22 -3.75 9.27 -8.90
CA GLU A 22 -3.08 10.31 -9.66
C GLU A 22 -3.03 11.61 -8.85
N GLY A 23 -1.85 12.23 -8.77
CA GLY A 23 -1.63 13.47 -8.01
C GLY A 23 -1.50 13.29 -6.49
N LEU A 24 -1.63 12.08 -5.95
CA LEU A 24 -1.35 11.82 -4.53
C LEU A 24 0.16 11.85 -4.27
N ALA A 25 0.58 12.60 -3.25
CA ALA A 25 1.98 12.61 -2.81
C ALA A 25 2.27 11.49 -1.79
N SER A 26 1.27 11.09 -0.99
CA SER A 26 1.43 10.08 0.05
C SER A 26 0.13 9.29 0.31
N MET A 27 0.27 8.03 0.71
CA MET A 27 -0.84 7.16 1.08
C MET A 27 -0.47 6.23 2.25
N VAL A 28 -1.44 5.88 3.09
CA VAL A 28 -1.33 4.83 4.11
C VAL A 28 -2.14 3.61 3.70
N ASP A 29 -1.50 2.45 3.58
CA ASP A 29 -2.15 1.14 3.49
C ASP A 29 -2.30 0.55 4.90
N ILE A 30 -3.55 0.34 5.32
CA ILE A 30 -3.89 -0.18 6.65
C ILE A 30 -3.98 -1.70 6.59
N GLU A 31 -3.26 -2.37 7.48
CA GLU A 31 -3.21 -3.84 7.58
C GLU A 31 -2.79 -4.51 6.25
N GLY A 32 -2.00 -3.79 5.45
CA GLY A 32 -1.58 -4.20 4.11
C GLY A 32 -0.47 -5.26 4.08
N GLY A 33 0.36 -5.34 5.13
CA GLY A 33 1.58 -6.15 5.15
C GLY A 33 2.55 -5.88 3.97
N SER A 34 3.41 -6.84 3.61
CA SER A 34 4.14 -6.83 2.30
C SER A 34 3.28 -7.63 1.35
N SER A 35 2.17 -7.05 0.95
CA SER A 35 1.40 -7.65 -0.12
C SER A 35 2.09 -7.38 -1.46
N ILE A 36 1.86 -8.27 -2.42
CA ILE A 36 2.20 -8.04 -3.84
C ILE A 36 1.57 -6.73 -4.34
N VAL A 37 0.44 -6.34 -3.74
CA VAL A 37 -0.29 -5.10 -4.04
C VAL A 37 0.51 -3.86 -3.66
N VAL A 38 1.06 -3.79 -2.45
CA VAL A 38 1.94 -2.70 -2.00
C VAL A 38 3.08 -2.48 -2.99
N MET A 39 3.74 -3.57 -3.40
CA MET A 39 4.85 -3.50 -4.35
C MET A 39 4.38 -3.03 -5.74
N ALA A 40 3.24 -3.53 -6.22
CA ALA A 40 2.66 -3.11 -7.50
C ALA A 40 2.30 -1.61 -7.52
N ILE A 41 1.79 -1.06 -6.40
CA ILE A 41 1.46 0.37 -6.29
C ILE A 41 2.74 1.21 -6.31
N VAL A 42 3.77 0.83 -5.54
CA VAL A 42 5.06 1.53 -5.52
C VAL A 42 5.74 1.50 -6.89
N GLU A 43 5.63 0.40 -7.63
CA GLU A 43 6.16 0.28 -8.99
C GLU A 43 5.35 1.10 -10.02
N ALA A 44 4.02 1.10 -9.92
CA ALA A 44 3.14 1.78 -10.87
C ALA A 44 3.10 3.31 -10.67
N PHE A 45 3.32 3.80 -9.45
CA PHE A 45 3.25 5.22 -9.09
C PHE A 45 4.56 5.70 -8.44
N PRO A 46 5.62 5.96 -9.22
CA PRO A 46 6.95 6.25 -8.69
C PRO A 46 7.04 7.53 -7.85
N SER A 47 6.07 8.44 -7.97
CA SER A 47 6.00 9.70 -7.22
C SER A 47 5.21 9.58 -5.91
N LEU A 48 4.56 8.44 -5.67
CA LEU A 48 3.74 8.20 -4.48
C LEU A 48 4.61 7.65 -3.35
N TYR A 49 4.55 8.28 -2.17
CA TYR A 49 5.11 7.74 -0.94
C TYR A 49 4.09 6.84 -0.23
N LEU A 50 4.41 5.57 -0.05
CA LEU A 50 3.51 4.60 0.58
C LEU A 50 3.95 4.27 2.00
N ILE A 51 3.01 4.29 2.93
CA ILE A 51 3.21 3.88 4.31
C ILE A 51 2.34 2.65 4.56
N VAL A 52 2.93 1.53 4.95
CA VAL A 52 2.19 0.35 5.39
C VAL A 52 2.10 0.37 6.90
N LEU A 53 0.89 0.54 7.44
CA LEU A 53 0.63 0.45 8.88
C LEU A 53 0.07 -0.93 9.22
N ASP A 54 0.77 -1.68 10.05
CA ASP A 54 0.30 -2.98 10.55
C ASP A 54 0.79 -3.25 11.97
N LEU A 55 0.26 -4.28 12.62
CA LEU A 55 0.67 -4.64 13.96
C LEU A 55 2.17 -4.99 14.01
N PRO A 56 2.86 -4.74 15.14
CA PRO A 56 4.31 -4.94 15.24
C PRO A 56 4.81 -6.33 14.81
N HIS A 57 4.04 -7.38 15.10
CA HIS A 57 4.40 -8.75 14.73
C HIS A 57 4.28 -9.05 13.23
N VAL A 58 3.50 -8.24 12.49
CA VAL A 58 3.37 -8.35 11.02
C VAL A 58 4.51 -7.61 10.32
N ILE A 59 4.89 -6.44 10.84
CA ILE A 59 5.97 -5.62 10.28
C ILE A 59 7.35 -6.26 10.50
N GLY A 60 7.66 -6.68 11.73
CA GLY A 60 8.99 -7.22 12.05
C GLY A 60 10.13 -6.24 11.71
N ASP A 61 11.25 -6.74 11.20
CA ASP A 61 12.48 -5.96 10.92
C ASP A 61 12.55 -5.40 9.49
N ARG A 62 11.40 -5.09 8.89
CA ARG A 62 11.35 -4.64 7.49
C ARG A 62 11.96 -3.26 7.33
N LYS A 63 12.67 -3.09 6.22
CA LYS A 63 13.43 -1.88 5.91
C LYS A 63 12.56 -0.86 5.19
N VAL A 64 12.76 0.39 5.56
CA VAL A 64 12.28 1.57 4.83
C VAL A 64 13.09 1.72 3.54
N THR A 65 12.40 2.12 2.48
CA THR A 65 13.00 2.53 1.20
C THR A 65 12.63 3.99 0.93
N GLU A 66 13.17 4.59 -0.14
CA GLU A 66 12.86 5.97 -0.52
C GLU A 66 11.36 6.23 -0.76
N LYS A 67 10.56 5.19 -1.05
CA LYS A 67 9.14 5.31 -1.46
C LYS A 67 8.18 4.48 -0.61
N LEU A 68 8.71 3.69 0.32
CA LEU A 68 7.93 2.74 1.11
C LEU A 68 8.45 2.71 2.55
N GLU A 69 7.56 2.98 3.48
CA GLU A 69 7.81 2.87 4.92
C GLU A 69 6.90 1.80 5.53
N PHE A 70 7.43 1.01 6.45
CA PHE A 70 6.66 0.07 7.25
C PHE A 70 6.57 0.60 8.68
N VAL A 71 5.35 0.90 9.13
CA VAL A 71 5.09 1.45 10.46
C VAL A 71 4.38 0.39 11.30
N ALA A 72 5.02 -0.02 12.40
CA ALA A 72 4.42 -0.89 13.39
C ALA A 72 3.47 -0.07 14.29
N GLY A 73 2.19 -0.44 14.32
CA GLY A 73 1.21 0.28 15.11
C GLY A 73 -0.21 -0.28 14.99
N SER A 74 -1.16 0.43 15.60
CA SER A 74 -2.58 0.08 15.55
C SER A 74 -3.39 1.30 15.10
N ILE A 75 -4.32 1.07 14.18
CA ILE A 75 -5.26 2.09 13.69
C ILE A 75 -6.13 2.70 14.79
N PHE A 76 -6.34 1.98 15.90
CA PHE A 76 -7.09 2.47 17.06
C PHE A 76 -6.30 3.47 17.90
N VAL A 77 -4.98 3.54 17.71
CA VAL A 77 -4.09 4.45 18.43
C VAL A 77 -3.73 5.64 17.54
N LYS A 78 -3.19 5.37 16.35
CA LYS A 78 -2.74 6.42 15.43
C LYS A 78 -2.63 5.89 14.01
N ILE A 79 -3.14 6.66 13.07
CA ILE A 79 -2.89 6.49 11.64
C ILE A 79 -1.85 7.56 11.22
N PRO A 80 -0.76 7.21 10.52
CA PRO A 80 0.16 8.18 9.95
C PRO A 80 -0.56 9.18 9.04
N HIS A 81 -0.02 10.40 8.95
CA HIS A 81 -0.59 11.42 8.09
C HIS A 81 -0.22 11.14 6.63
N ALA A 82 -1.22 11.11 5.74
CA ALA A 82 -1.05 10.97 4.31
C ALA A 82 -2.22 11.60 3.54
N ASN A 83 -2.10 11.73 2.22
CA ASN A 83 -3.17 12.29 1.38
C ASN A 83 -4.35 11.31 1.20
N ALA A 84 -4.09 10.02 1.30
CA ALA A 84 -5.11 8.99 1.19
C ALA A 84 -4.88 7.84 2.17
N ILE A 85 -5.96 7.11 2.46
CA ILE A 85 -5.94 5.88 3.24
C ILE A 85 -6.53 4.77 2.38
N LEU A 86 -5.86 3.64 2.32
CA LEU A 86 -6.29 2.42 1.66
C LEU A 86 -6.53 1.33 2.72
N PRO A 87 -7.79 1.03 3.07
CA PRO A 87 -8.11 0.02 4.07
C PRO A 87 -8.07 -1.41 3.50
N LYS A 88 -7.60 -2.38 4.30
CA LYS A 88 -7.73 -3.80 4.01
C LYS A 88 -9.21 -4.17 3.80
N GLY A 89 -9.56 -4.48 2.56
CA GLY A 89 -10.94 -4.81 2.15
C GLY A 89 -11.36 -4.21 0.81
N THR A 90 -10.69 -3.15 0.35
CA THR A 90 -10.96 -2.58 -0.99
C THR A 90 -10.54 -3.50 -2.15
N TYR A 91 -9.66 -4.48 -1.88
CA TYR A 91 -9.15 -5.40 -2.89
C TYR A 91 -10.06 -6.59 -3.22
N LEU A 92 -11.22 -6.73 -2.54
CA LEU A 92 -12.14 -7.84 -2.70
C LEU A 92 -13.60 -7.36 -2.67
N LEU A 93 -14.03 -6.67 -3.74
CA LEU A 93 -15.42 -6.61 -4.17
C LEU A 93 -15.48 -6.68 -5.70
#